data_AF-A0A096AN65-F1
#
_entry.id   AF-A0A096AN65-F1
#
_cell.length_a   1.000
_cell.length_b   1.000
_cell.length_c   1.000
_cell.angle_alpha   90.00
_cell.angle_beta   90.00
_cell.angle_gamma   90.00
#
_symmetry.space_group_name_H-M   'P 1'
#
loop_
_entity.id
_entity.type
_entity.pdbx_description
1 polymer ?
#
loop_
_entity_poly.entity_id
_entity_poly.type
_entity_poly.pdbx_seq_one_letter_code
_entity_poly.pdbx_strand_id
1 'polypeptide(L)' 'MGKKTEEKEGKVTIKVTEDFLDKFDNAIRYEAGKVLEFDAERAEDVVKRGLAEFVEPELPQG' A
#
# COMPACT_ATOMS: atom_id res chain seq x y z
N MET A 1 31.59 9.84 -2.32
CA MET A 1 30.45 9.81 -1.37
C MET A 1 29.23 10.38 -2.07
N GLY A 2 28.41 9.53 -2.70
CA GLY A 2 27.06 9.87 -3.15
C GLY A 2 26.09 9.06 -2.31
N LYS A 3 25.11 9.72 -1.71
CA LYS A 3 24.29 9.19 -0.61
C LYS A 3 23.55 7.91 -1.03
N LYS A 4 23.67 6.91 -0.18
CA LYS A 4 22.83 5.71 -0.10
C LYS A 4 21.40 6.21 0.17
N THR A 5 20.63 6.48 -0.87
CA THR A 5 19.19 6.70 -0.71
C THR A 5 18.64 5.36 -0.28
N GLU A 6 18.19 5.30 0.96
CA GLU A 6 17.54 4.13 1.54
C GLU A 6 16.40 3.70 0.63
N GLU A 7 16.69 2.72 -0.23
CA GLU A 7 15.73 1.78 -0.76
C GLU A 7 15.09 1.11 0.45
N LYS A 8 14.10 1.76 1.07
CA LYS A 8 13.20 1.09 2.01
C LYS A 8 12.30 0.17 1.19
N GLU A 9 12.91 -0.92 0.77
CA GLU A 9 12.34 -2.25 0.54
C GLU A 9 10.83 -2.25 0.26
N GLY A 10 10.45 -1.98 -0.99
CA GLY A 10 9.26 -2.55 -1.65
C GLY A 10 7.88 -2.28 -1.03
N LYS A 11 7.76 -1.42 -0.02
CA LYS A 11 6.48 -1.07 0.60
C LYS A 11 5.91 0.19 -0.01
N VAL A 12 4.64 0.11 -0.39
CA VAL A 12 3.86 1.19 -0.98
C VAL A 12 2.66 1.47 -0.10
N THR A 13 2.22 2.71 -0.12
CA THR A 13 1.03 3.10 0.63
C THR A 13 -0.18 2.97 -0.27
N ILE A 14 -1.26 2.38 0.24
CA ILE A 14 -2.58 2.39 -0.41
C ILE A 14 -3.62 2.96 0.52
N LYS A 15 -4.64 3.57 -0.07
CA LYS A 15 -5.84 4.02 0.62
C LYS A 15 -6.98 3.11 0.24
N VAL A 16 -7.57 2.48 1.24
CA VAL A 16 -8.71 1.59 1.08
C VAL A 16 -9.90 2.42 0.60
N THR A 17 -10.52 2.02 -0.50
CA THR A 17 -11.69 2.69 -1.08
C THR A 17 -12.98 2.04 -0.62
N GLU A 18 -12.97 0.72 -0.44
CA GLU A 18 -14.10 -0.08 0.01
C GLU A 18 -13.66 -1.01 1.15
N ASP A 19 -14.54 -1.27 2.12
CA ASP A 19 -14.17 -2.16 3.21
C ASP A 19 -13.99 -3.61 2.73
N PHE A 20 -12.90 -4.25 3.15
CA PHE A 20 -12.58 -5.62 2.75
C PHE A 20 -11.92 -6.40 3.88
N LEU A 21 -12.01 -7.73 3.80
CA LEU A 21 -11.35 -8.65 4.72
C LEU A 21 -9.99 -9.08 4.20
N ASP A 22 -9.04 -9.22 5.11
CA ASP A 22 -7.72 -9.69 4.75
C ASP A 22 -7.75 -11.15 4.27
N LYS A 23 -7.04 -11.44 3.18
CA LYS A 23 -6.97 -12.78 2.60
C LYS A 23 -6.21 -13.77 3.50
N PHE A 24 -5.26 -13.29 4.29
CA PHE A 24 -4.45 -14.12 5.19
C PHE A 24 -5.06 -14.23 6.58
N ASP A 25 -5.77 -13.18 7.03
CA ASP A 25 -6.40 -13.15 8.34
C ASP A 25 -7.82 -12.54 8.29
N ASN A 26 -8.83 -13.40 8.26
CA ASN A 26 -10.23 -12.97 8.21
C ASN A 26 -10.70 -12.21 9.47
N ALA A 27 -9.89 -12.14 10.54
CA ALA A 27 -10.17 -11.26 11.67
C ALA A 27 -9.79 -9.80 11.40
N ILE A 28 -8.94 -9.55 10.39
CA ILE A 28 -8.53 -8.22 9.98
C ILE A 28 -9.50 -7.71 8.92
N ARG A 29 -10.25 -6.66 9.27
CA ARG A 29 -11.05 -5.87 8.32
C ARG A 29 -10.37 -4.53 8.10
N TYR A 30 -10.19 -4.19 6.84
CA TYR A 30 -9.77 -2.85 6.44
C TYR A 30 -11.00 -2.04 6.06
N GLU A 31 -11.13 -0.88 6.69
CA GLU A 31 -12.26 0.00 6.47
C GLU A 31 -11.93 1.00 5.36
N ALA A 32 -12.95 1.35 4.56
CA ALA A 32 -12.85 2.40 3.57
C ALA A 32 -12.34 3.71 4.18
N GLY A 33 -11.45 4.40 3.47
CA GLY A 33 -10.79 5.63 3.91
C GLY A 33 -9.51 5.42 4.71
N LYS A 34 -9.20 4.18 5.14
CA LYS A 34 -7.98 3.88 5.88
C LYS A 34 -6.76 3.86 4.96
N VAL A 35 -5.66 4.46 5.41
CA VAL A 35 -4.37 4.45 4.69
C VAL A 35 -3.47 3.40 5.34
N LEU A 36 -2.93 2.50 4.52
CA LEU A 36 -2.17 1.33 4.95
C LEU A 36 -0.93 1.17 4.07
N GLU A 37 0.14 0.71 4.69
CA GLU A 37 1.37 0.37 3.97
C GLU A 37 1.41 -1.13 3.71
N PHE A 38 1.48 -1.51 2.44
CA PHE A 38 1.58 -2.89 2.00
C PHE A 38 2.78 -3.08 1.08
N ASP A 39 3.24 -4.32 0.95
CA ASP A 39 4.22 -4.67 -0.07
C ASP A 39 3.62 -4.42 -1.47
N ALA A 40 4.45 -4.00 -2.43
CA ALA A 40 4.02 -3.60 -3.76
C ALA A 40 3.11 -4.65 -4.45
N GLU A 41 3.46 -5.93 -4.36
CA GLU A 41 2.67 -7.03 -4.93
C GLU A 41 1.27 -7.13 -4.30
N ARG A 42 1.17 -6.92 -2.98
CA ARG A 42 -0.09 -7.01 -2.25
C ARG A 42 -0.96 -5.78 -2.47
N ALA A 43 -0.35 -4.60 -2.44
CA ALA A 43 -1.02 -3.36 -2.80
C ALA A 43 -1.59 -3.44 -4.22
N GLU A 44 -0.83 -3.98 -5.18
CA GLU A 44 -1.29 -4.18 -6.55
C GLU A 44 -2.49 -5.14 -6.63
N ASP A 45 -2.49 -6.25 -5.88
CA ASP A 45 -3.63 -7.17 -5.83
C ASP A 45 -4.90 -6.49 -5.25
N VAL A 46 -4.76 -5.68 -4.20
CA VAL A 46 -5.89 -4.96 -3.59
C VAL A 46 -6.43 -3.88 -4.54
N VAL A 47 -5.54 -3.12 -5.19
CA VAL A 47 -5.90 -2.06 -6.14
C VAL A 47 -6.51 -2.64 -7.43
N LYS A 48 -5.95 -3.73 -7.97
CA LYS A 48 -6.50 -4.43 -9.15
C LYS A 48 -7.92 -4.96 -8.93
N ARG A 49 -8.28 -5.26 -7.68
CA ARG A 49 -9.63 -5.67 -7.29
C ARG A 49 -10.59 -4.49 -7.09
N GLY A 50 -10.09 -3.25 -7.12
CA GLY A 50 -10.87 -2.04 -6.86
C GLY A 50 -11.11 -1.74 -5.38
N LEU A 51 -10.43 -2.44 -4.47
CA LEU A 51 -10.64 -2.31 -3.02
C LEU A 51 -9.80 -1.19 -2.39
N ALA A 52 -8.79 -0.69 -3.09
CA ALA A 52 -7.94 0.40 -2.67
C ALA A 52 -7.34 1.15 -3.86
N GLU A 53 -6.69 2.28 -3.59
CA GLU A 53 -5.94 3.09 -4.54
C GLU A 53 -4.51 3.29 -4.03
N PHE A 54 -3.52 3.31 -4.93
CA PHE A 54 -2.16 3.69 -4.56
C PHE A 54 -2.11 5.15 -4.11
N VAL A 55 -1.49 5.36 -2.96
CA VAL A 55 -1.11 6.69 -2.49
C VAL A 55 0.34 6.84 -2.87
N GLU A 56 0.62 7.76 -3.78
CA GLU A 56 2.00 8.05 -4.16
C GLU A 56 2.79 8.40 -2.89
N PRO A 57 3.80 7.60 -2.51
CA PRO A 57 4.79 8.10 -1.58
C PRO A 57 5.48 9.25 -2.32
N GLU A 58 5.64 10.37 -1.65
CA GLU A 58 6.33 11.55 -2.20
C GLU A 58 7.78 11.14 -2.50
N LEU A 59 8.02 10.53 -3.66
CA LEU A 59 9.35 10.26 -4.15
C LEU A 59 9.97 11.64 -4.36
N PRO A 60 11.05 12.02 -3.64
CA PRO A 60 11.75 13.23 -3.97
C PRO A 60 12.28 13.07 -5.39
N GLN A 61 11.62 13.73 -6.34
CA GLN A 61 12.10 13.86 -7.71
C GLN A 61 13.41 14.65 -7.63
N GLY A 62 14.53 13.92 -7.63
CA GLY A 62 15.90 14.44 -7.58
C GLY A 62 16.58 14.34 -8.91
#